data_AF-A0AAV8XB63-F1
#
_entry.id   AF-A0AAV8XB63-F1
#
_cell.length_a   1.000
_cell.length_b   1.000
_cell.length_c   1.000
_cell.angle_alpha   90.00
_cell.angle_beta   90.00
_cell.angle_gamma   90.00
#
_symmetry.space_group_name_H-M   'P 1'
#
loop_
_entity.id
_entity.type
_entity.pdbx_description
1 polymer ?
#
loop_
_entity_poly.entity_id
_entity_poly.type
_entity_poly.pdbx_seq_one_letter_code
_entity_poly.pdbx_strand_id
1 'polypeptide(L)'
;YPVQYEESLNTVIIQEAIRYNKLLVVIKSSLNDLLKALKGLVVMSESLEKMTVSLFSNMVPAMWAGKAYPSLKPLGAWVIDLGARVKFLNTWVDKGIPPVFWISGFYFPQAFLTGTLQNYARRHIVSIDSINFAF
;
A
#
# COMPACT_ATOMS: atom_id res chain seq x y z
N TYR A 1 -4.44 -0.10 18.25
CA TYR A 1 -4.63 1.36 18.12
C TYR A 1 -6.12 1.64 18.28
N PRO A 2 -6.57 2.38 19.31
CA PRO A 2 -7.99 2.70 19.44
C PRO A 2 -8.39 3.72 18.36
N VAL A 3 -9.58 3.56 17.79
CA VAL A 3 -10.13 4.50 16.80
C VAL A 3 -10.58 5.75 17.57
N GLN A 4 -9.75 6.78 17.64
CA GLN A 4 -10.19 8.10 18.07
C GLN A 4 -11.01 8.73 16.94
N TYR A 5 -12.31 8.91 17.20
CA TYR A 5 -13.31 9.33 16.22
C TYR A 5 -13.06 10.75 15.66
N GLU A 6 -12.26 11.53 16.37
CA GLU A 6 -11.91 12.92 16.03
C GLU A 6 -10.97 13.02 14.81
N GLU A 7 -10.27 11.93 14.48
CA GLU A 7 -9.20 11.93 13.48
C GLU A 7 -9.54 11.01 12.30
N SER A 8 -10.19 11.56 11.27
CA SER A 8 -10.59 10.81 10.05
C SER A 8 -9.41 10.13 9.35
N LEU A 9 -8.19 10.64 9.54
CA LEU A 9 -6.98 10.06 8.97
C LEU A 9 -6.60 8.70 9.59
N ASN A 10 -7.08 8.37 10.80
CA ASN A 10 -6.90 7.05 11.40
C ASN A 10 -7.57 5.95 10.56
N THR A 11 -8.74 6.24 9.98
CA THR A 11 -9.40 5.29 9.09
C THR A 11 -8.60 5.11 7.79
N VAL A 12 -8.03 6.20 7.26
CA VAL A 12 -7.21 6.16 6.05
C VAL A 12 -5.98 5.25 6.25
N ILE A 13 -5.20 5.48 7.32
CA ILE A 13 -3.98 4.69 7.56
C ILE A 13 -4.29 3.20 7.81
N ILE A 14 -5.38 2.88 8.51
CA ILE A 14 -5.79 1.48 8.73
C ILE A 14 -6.12 0.79 7.40
N GLN A 15 -6.90 1.44 6.53
CA GLN A 15 -7.26 0.88 5.23
C GLN A 15 -6.05 0.69 4.33
N GLU A 16 -5.13 1.66 4.33
CA GLU A 16 -3.86 1.59 3.60
C GLU A 16 -2.99 0.44 4.13
N ALA A 17 -2.80 0.33 5.44
CA ALA A 17 -2.03 -0.75 6.07
C ALA A 17 -2.60 -2.14 5.74
N ILE A 18 -3.93 -2.30 5.75
CA ILE A 18 -4.58 -3.57 5.36
C ILE A 18 -4.21 -3.96 3.92
N ARG A 19 -4.17 -3.00 2.98
CA ARG A 19 -3.82 -3.28 1.58
C ARG A 19 -2.37 -3.68 1.43
N TYR A 20 -1.43 -2.93 2.02
CA TYR A 20 -0.01 -3.28 2.00
C TYR A 20 0.26 -4.64 2.65
N ASN A 21 -0.38 -4.93 3.79
CA ASN A 21 -0.24 -6.22 4.45
C ASN A 21 -0.71 -7.38 3.57
N LYS A 22 -1.85 -7.23 2.88
CA LYS A 22 -2.33 -8.24 1.92
C LYS A 22 -1.33 -8.47 0.79
N LEU A 23 -0.74 -7.39 0.24
CA LEU A 23 0.30 -7.50 -0.79
C LEU A 23 1.54 -8.24 -0.24
N LEU A 24 2.05 -7.83 0.93
CA LEU A 24 3.24 -8.42 1.55
C LEU A 24 3.06 -9.91 1.86
N VAL A 25 1.87 -10.32 2.31
CA VAL A 25 1.53 -11.72 2.52
C VAL A 25 1.63 -12.52 1.20
N VAL A 26 1.06 -12.01 0.12
CA VAL A 26 1.11 -12.67 -1.21
C VAL A 26 2.55 -12.77 -1.71
N ILE A 27 3.35 -11.71 -1.58
CA ILE A 27 4.77 -11.72 -1.97
C ILE A 27 5.52 -12.80 -1.16
N LYS A 28 5.37 -12.78 0.16
CA LYS A 28 6.07 -13.72 1.05
C LYS A 28 5.65 -15.17 0.81
N SER A 29 4.36 -15.45 0.64
CA SER A 29 3.87 -16.81 0.40
C SER A 29 4.36 -17.32 -0.96
N SER A 30 4.17 -16.53 -2.02
CA SER A 30 4.56 -16.93 -3.39
C SER A 30 6.08 -17.14 -3.55
N LEU A 31 6.91 -16.31 -2.91
CA LEU A 31 8.37 -16.53 -2.90
C LEU A 31 8.76 -17.82 -2.17
N ASN A 32 8.13 -18.11 -1.03
CA ASN A 32 8.39 -19.35 -0.30
C ASN A 32 7.95 -20.58 -1.08
N ASP A 33 6.80 -20.51 -1.76
CA ASP A 33 6.29 -21.61 -2.58
C ASP A 33 7.17 -21.82 -3.82
N LEU A 34 7.66 -20.75 -4.45
CA LEU A 34 8.64 -20.84 -5.52
C LEU A 34 9.94 -21.53 -5.05
N LEU A 35 10.48 -21.16 -3.88
CA LEU A 35 11.67 -21.80 -3.32
C LEU A 35 11.46 -23.28 -3.02
N LYS A 36 10.26 -23.66 -2.56
CA LYS A 36 9.89 -25.08 -2.35
C LYS A 36 9.75 -25.83 -3.67
N ALA A 37 9.13 -25.21 -4.68
CA ALA A 37 8.96 -25.80 -6.00
C ALA A 37 10.32 -26.06 -6.67
N LEU A 38 11.26 -25.12 -6.57
CA LEU A 38 12.64 -25.30 -7.06
C LEU A 38 13.40 -26.44 -6.36
N LYS A 39 13.03 -26.77 -5.11
CA LYS A 39 13.58 -27.91 -4.36
C LYS A 39 12.82 -29.23 -4.60
N GLY A 40 11.79 -29.22 -5.45
CA GLY A 40 10.91 -30.38 -5.67
C GLY A 40 9.99 -30.72 -4.49
N LEU A 41 9.80 -29.80 -3.54
CA LEU A 41 8.96 -29.99 -2.36
C LEU A 41 7.48 -29.64 -2.61
N VAL A 42 7.21 -28.86 -3.66
CA VAL A 42 5.87 -28.44 -4.10
C VAL A 42 5.83 -28.53 -5.63
N VAL A 43 4.65 -28.79 -6.19
CA VAL A 43 4.46 -28.82 -7.65
C VAL A 43 4.63 -27.41 -8.23
N MET A 44 5.43 -27.28 -9.28
CA MET A 44 5.57 -26.05 -10.04
C MET A 44 4.25 -25.78 -10.79
N SER A 45 3.45 -24.85 -10.29
CA SER A 45 2.20 -24.44 -10.95
C SER A 45 2.46 -23.43 -12.06
N GLU A 46 1.54 -23.31 -13.01
CA GLU A 46 1.60 -22.30 -14.08
C GLU A 46 1.77 -20.87 -13.55
N SER A 47 1.14 -20.56 -12.40
CA SER A 47 1.30 -19.27 -11.73
C SER A 47 2.72 -19.02 -11.21
N LEU A 48 3.38 -20.05 -10.66
CA LEU A 48 4.77 -19.97 -10.18
C LEU A 48 5.76 -19.90 -11.35
N GLU A 49 5.49 -20.59 -12.46
CA GLU A 49 6.29 -20.46 -13.69
C GLU A 49 6.23 -19.05 -14.26
N LYS A 50 5.02 -18.49 -14.44
CA LYS A 50 4.83 -17.10 -14.90
C LYS A 50 5.51 -16.09 -13.99
N MET A 51 5.43 -16.30 -12.67
CA MET A 51 6.15 -15.50 -11.70
C MET A 51 7.66 -15.60 -11.90
N THR A 52 8.21 -16.79 -12.07
CA THR A 52 9.64 -17.02 -12.31
C THR A 52 10.14 -16.27 -13.54
N VAL A 53 9.42 -16.37 -14.66
CA VAL A 53 9.73 -15.64 -15.89
C VAL A 53 9.70 -14.13 -15.68
N SER A 54 8.70 -13.62 -14.95
CA SER A 54 8.59 -12.20 -14.63
C SER A 54 9.77 -11.73 -13.78
N LEU A 55 10.12 -12.47 -12.72
CA LEU A 55 11.23 -12.14 -11.84
C LEU A 55 12.57 -12.14 -12.59
N PHE A 56 12.81 -13.17 -13.42
CA PHE A 56 14.00 -13.26 -14.26
C PHE A 56 14.11 -12.09 -15.23
N SER A 57 12.98 -11.60 -15.75
CA SER A 57 12.91 -10.48 -16.70
C SER A 57 12.87 -9.10 -16.02
N ASN A 58 13.14 -9.00 -14.71
CA ASN A 58 13.05 -7.76 -13.93
C ASN A 58 11.67 -7.08 -14.00
N MET A 59 10.60 -7.87 -14.12
CA MET A 59 9.21 -7.43 -14.16
C MET A 59 8.47 -7.84 -12.90
N VAL A 60 7.52 -7.01 -12.46
CA VAL A 60 6.67 -7.34 -11.32
C VAL A 60 5.69 -8.46 -11.73
N PRO A 61 5.67 -9.61 -11.03
CA PRO A 61 4.72 -10.69 -11.30
C PRO A 61 3.26 -10.22 -11.28
N ALA A 62 2.44 -10.71 -12.21
CA ALA A 62 1.03 -10.35 -12.33
C ALA A 62 0.23 -10.60 -11.04
N MET A 63 0.56 -11.68 -10.31
CA MET A 63 -0.09 -12.01 -9.04
C MET A 63 0.21 -10.99 -7.92
N TRP A 64 1.34 -10.29 -7.98
CA TRP A 64 1.63 -9.17 -7.07
C TRP A 64 0.96 -7.91 -7.57
N ALA A 65 1.05 -7.63 -8.87
CA ALA A 65 0.44 -6.45 -9.49
C ALA A 65 -1.07 -6.35 -9.22
N GLY A 66 -1.80 -7.47 -9.24
CA GLY A 66 -3.24 -7.51 -8.94
C GLY A 66 -3.62 -7.16 -7.49
N LYS A 67 -2.64 -7.11 -6.57
CA LYS A 67 -2.81 -6.65 -5.18
C LYS A 67 -2.00 -5.38 -4.89
N ALA A 68 -1.21 -4.92 -5.85
CA ALA A 68 -0.32 -3.78 -5.73
C ALA A 68 -1.01 -2.47 -6.10
N TYR A 69 -0.33 -1.37 -5.79
CA TYR A 69 -0.62 -0.07 -6.36
C TYR A 69 -0.18 -0.05 -7.84
N PRO A 70 -0.86 0.70 -8.73
CA PRO A 70 -0.46 0.84 -10.12
C PRO A 70 0.98 1.37 -10.23
N SER A 71 1.81 0.71 -11.05
CA SER A 71 3.20 1.11 -11.27
C SER A 71 3.71 0.55 -12.59
N LEU A 72 4.57 1.32 -13.26
CA LEU A 72 5.32 0.90 -14.44
C LEU A 72 6.81 0.70 -14.12
N LYS A 73 7.19 0.73 -12.83
CA LYS A 73 8.58 0.55 -12.41
C LYS A 73 9.03 -0.90 -12.67
N PRO A 74 10.29 -1.10 -13.12
CA PRO A 74 10.87 -2.44 -13.14
C PRO A 74 10.99 -2.99 -11.71
N LEU A 75 11.08 -4.30 -11.57
CA LEU A 75 11.03 -5.01 -10.29
C LEU A 75 12.00 -4.43 -9.24
N GLY A 76 13.27 -4.21 -9.60
CA GLY A 76 14.26 -3.66 -8.67
C GLY A 76 13.84 -2.30 -8.08
N ALA A 77 13.40 -1.38 -8.93
CA ALA A 77 12.92 -0.06 -8.50
C ALA A 77 11.57 -0.16 -7.77
N TRP A 78 10.72 -1.11 -8.15
CA TRP A 78 9.43 -1.36 -7.54
C TRP A 78 9.56 -1.86 -6.09
N VAL A 79 10.51 -2.75 -5.80
CA VAL A 79 10.76 -3.25 -4.43
C VAL A 79 11.26 -2.13 -3.51
N ILE A 80 12.15 -1.26 -4.00
CA ILE A 80 12.62 -0.08 -3.24
C ILE A 80 11.44 0.85 -2.92
N ASP A 81 10.59 1.10 -3.91
CA ASP A 81 9.39 1.94 -3.76
C ASP A 81 8.38 1.34 -2.77
N LEU A 82 8.16 0.02 -2.83
CA LEU A 82 7.32 -0.70 -1.87
C LEU A 82 7.86 -0.56 -0.45
N GLY A 83 9.16 -0.75 -0.27
CA GLY A 83 9.84 -0.57 1.02
C GLY A 83 9.66 0.86 1.57
N ALA A 84 9.83 1.88 0.72
CA ALA A 84 9.63 3.27 1.10
C ALA A 84 8.18 3.56 1.53
N ARG A 85 7.19 3.00 0.81
CA ARG A 85 5.76 3.17 1.13
C ARG A 85 5.38 2.54 2.47
N VAL A 86 5.83 1.30 2.69
CA VAL A 86 5.60 0.60 3.97
C VAL A 86 6.30 1.34 5.11
N LYS A 87 7.53 1.82 4.90
CA LYS A 87 8.25 2.64 5.88
C LYS A 87 7.51 3.93 6.22
N PHE A 88 6.94 4.62 5.23
CA PHE A 88 6.14 5.82 5.45
C PHE A 88 4.93 5.53 6.36
N LEU A 89 4.17 4.47 6.07
CA LEU A 89 3.03 4.07 6.91
C LEU A 89 3.44 3.66 8.31
N ASN A 90 4.49 2.84 8.46
CA ASN A 90 4.97 2.45 9.79
C ASN A 90 5.45 3.65 10.59
N THR A 91 6.16 4.59 9.96
CA THR A 91 6.61 5.82 10.63
C THR A 91 5.42 6.64 11.12
N TRP A 92 4.34 6.72 10.34
CA TRP A 92 3.10 7.37 10.76
C TRP A 92 2.47 6.62 11.95
N VAL A 93 2.34 5.29 11.90
CA VAL A 93 1.81 4.50 13.03
C VAL A 93 2.62 4.72 14.31
N ASP A 94 3.95 4.72 14.21
CA ASP A 94 4.85 4.76 15.37
C ASP A 94 5.04 6.16 15.94
N LYS A 95 5.07 7.19 15.09
CA LYS A 95 5.42 8.57 15.47
C LYS A 95 4.23 9.53 15.43
N GLY A 96 3.05 9.07 15.04
CA GLY A 96 1.88 9.91 14.81
C GLY A 96 1.90 10.60 13.45
N ILE A 97 0.99 11.54 13.25
CA ILE A 97 0.72 12.15 11.95
C ILE A 97 1.96 12.85 11.38
N PRO A 98 2.39 12.50 10.14
CA PRO A 98 3.56 13.13 9.55
C PRO A 98 3.26 14.60 9.20
N PRO A 99 4.25 15.50 9.34
CA PRO A 99 4.09 16.90 8.97
C PRO A 99 4.03 17.11 7.45
N VAL A 100 4.48 16.12 6.67
CA VAL A 100 4.48 16.13 5.20
C VAL A 100 3.97 14.77 4.72
N PHE A 101 2.99 14.78 3.83
CA PHE A 101 2.38 13.57 3.28
C PHE A 101 2.93 13.24 1.89
N TRP A 102 3.37 11.99 1.70
CA TRP A 102 3.73 11.49 0.38
C TRP A 102 2.48 10.99 -0.36
N ILE A 103 1.78 11.90 -1.05
CA ILE A 103 0.46 11.62 -1.65
C ILE A 103 0.49 10.45 -2.64
N SER A 104 1.49 10.37 -3.52
CA SER A 104 1.64 9.25 -4.47
C SER A 104 2.01 7.93 -3.79
N GLY A 105 2.33 7.96 -2.50
CA GLY A 105 2.59 6.81 -1.64
C GLY A 105 1.33 6.04 -1.24
N PHE A 106 0.15 6.65 -1.34
CA PHE A 106 -1.12 6.00 -1.01
C PHE A 106 -1.63 5.10 -2.14
N TYR A 107 -2.32 4.01 -1.78
CA TYR A 107 -3.16 3.25 -2.70
C TYR A 107 -4.39 4.04 -3.13
N PHE A 108 -5.01 4.76 -2.19
CA PHE A 108 -6.22 5.53 -2.46
C PHE A 108 -6.11 6.97 -1.96
N PRO A 109 -5.44 7.86 -2.73
CA PRO A 109 -5.24 9.27 -2.36
C PRO A 109 -6.55 10.02 -2.11
N GLN A 110 -7.64 9.62 -2.77
CA GLN A 110 -8.95 10.26 -2.59
C GLN A 110 -9.47 10.14 -1.14
N ALA A 111 -9.29 8.98 -0.48
CA ALA A 111 -9.69 8.85 0.92
C ALA A 111 -8.86 9.76 1.84
N PHE A 112 -7.59 9.98 1.52
CA PHE A 112 -6.77 10.95 2.24
C PHE A 112 -7.33 12.37 2.07
N LEU A 113 -7.61 12.81 0.83
CA LEU A 113 -8.16 14.13 0.54
C LEU A 113 -9.51 14.35 1.25
N THR A 114 -10.43 13.39 1.16
CA THR A 114 -11.70 13.44 1.90
C THR A 114 -11.46 13.46 3.41
N GLY A 115 -10.53 12.66 3.93
CA GLY A 115 -10.16 12.65 5.35
C GLY A 115 -9.63 14.00 5.83
N THR A 116 -8.83 14.70 5.01
CA THR A 116 -8.35 16.05 5.33
C THR A 116 -9.46 17.09 5.33
N LEU A 117 -10.39 17.04 4.37
CA LEU A 117 -11.57 17.91 4.37
C LEU A 117 -12.46 17.65 5.59
N GLN A 118 -12.66 16.38 5.97
CA GLN A 118 -13.42 16.01 7.18
C GLN A 118 -12.78 16.56 8.46
N ASN A 119 -11.45 16.41 8.61
CA ASN A 119 -10.73 16.95 9.76
C ASN A 119 -10.87 18.49 9.81
N TYR A 120 -10.78 19.18 8.67
CA TYR A 120 -10.98 20.62 8.59
C TYR A 120 -12.42 21.02 8.96
N ALA A 121 -13.42 20.38 8.35
CA ALA A 121 -14.84 20.64 8.59
C ALA A 121 -15.21 20.49 10.07
N ARG A 122 -14.73 19.43 10.72
CA ARG A 122 -14.94 19.19 12.16
C ARG A 122 -14.26 20.24 13.03
N ARG A 123 -13.02 20.61 12.72
CA ARG A 123 -12.26 21.62 13.48
C ARG A 123 -12.91 22.99 13.41
N HIS A 124 -13.49 23.36 12.27
CA HIS A 124 -14.09 24.67 12.03
C HIS A 124 -15.61 24.69 12.22
N ILE A 125 -16.23 23.54 12.53
CA ILE A 125 -17.69 23.39 12.68
C ILE A 125 -18.42 23.93 11.44
N VAL A 126 -17.96 23.52 10.27
CA VAL A 126 -18.56 23.85 8.96
C VAL A 126 -18.99 22.58 8.24
N SER A 127 -19.92 22.70 7.29
CA SER A 127 -20.30 21.55 6.45
C SER A 127 -19.14 21.17 5.53
N ILE A 128 -18.90 19.86 5.37
CA ILE A 128 -17.91 19.36 4.40
C ILE A 128 -18.26 19.78 2.96
N ASP A 129 -19.54 19.94 2.64
CA ASP A 129 -20.00 20.33 1.30
C ASP A 129 -19.75 21.82 1.00
N SER A 130 -19.48 22.63 2.04
CA SER A 130 -19.18 24.06 1.92
C SER A 130 -17.69 24.38 1.76
N ILE A 131 -16.82 23.36 1.76
CA ILE A 131 -15.37 23.52 1.69
C ILE A 131 -14.78 22.77 0.50
N ASN A 132 -13.71 23.32 -0.09
CA ASN A 132 -12.99 22.67 -1.18
C ASN A 132 -11.50 23.06 -1.14
N PHE A 133 -10.66 22.30 -1.82
CA PHE A 133 -9.27 22.66 -2.02
C PHE A 133 -9.14 23.84 -2.99
N ALA A 134 -8.26 24.78 -2.67
CA ALA A 134 -7.79 25.82 -3.58
C ALA A 134 -6.31 25.58 -3.88
N PHE A 135 -5.90 25.74 -5.14
CA PHE A 135 -4.55 25.47 -5.64
C PHE A 135 -4.02 26.69 -6.40
#